data_AF-A0A655URU1-F1
#
_entry.id   AF-A0A655URU1-F1
#
_cell.length_a   1.000
_cell.length_b   1.000
_cell.length_c   1.000
_cell.angle_alpha   90.00
_cell.angle_beta   90.00
_cell.angle_gamma   90.00
#
_symmetry.space_group_name_H-M   'P 1'
#
loop_
_entity.id
_entity.type
_entity.pdbx_description
1 polymer ?
#
loop_
_entity_poly.entity_id
_entity_poly.type
_entity_poly.pdbx_seq_one_letter_code
_entity_poly.pdbx_strand_id
1 'polypeptide(L)'
;MGFDALSLRWENDFWCNPPFDLKQLFIKKAFEEARAGNSGMMLLPYEPATGWWRELVDGKATAIYEPDGRYNFYDIDGVTKKTGVNFPSAFVLWTPHFTHYTPKIPFSRGVADELGINFRMRLGEAA
;
A
#
# COMPACT_ATOMS: atom_id res chain seq x y z
N MET A 1 6.64 11.25 -22.55
CA MET A 1 7.70 11.20 -21.54
C MET A 1 7.04 10.85 -20.22
N GLY A 2 7.60 9.93 -19.43
CA GLY A 2 7.05 9.59 -18.11
C GLY A 2 7.43 10.67 -17.09
N PHE A 3 6.55 10.90 -16.10
CA PHE A 3 6.86 11.74 -14.95
C PHE A 3 7.59 10.93 -13.88
N ASP A 4 8.60 11.53 -13.23
CA ASP A 4 9.28 10.89 -12.10
C ASP A 4 8.50 11.15 -10.80
N ALA A 5 7.82 10.11 -10.32
CA ALA A 5 7.02 10.16 -9.10
C ALA A 5 7.82 10.52 -7.84
N LEU A 6 9.13 10.29 -7.80
CA LEU A 6 9.97 10.67 -6.65
C LEU A 6 10.24 12.17 -6.59
N SER A 7 10.20 12.85 -7.74
CA SER A 7 10.42 14.30 -7.84
C SER A 7 9.15 15.14 -7.66
N LEU A 8 7.96 14.53 -7.82
CA LEU A 8 6.68 15.21 -7.72
C LEU A 8 6.15 15.27 -6.29
N ARG A 9 5.30 16.26 -6.01
CA ARG A 9 4.46 16.25 -4.80
C ARG A 9 3.33 15.26 -5.00
N TRP A 10 3.04 14.45 -3.97
CA TRP A 10 1.89 13.55 -4.00
C TRP A 10 0.66 14.28 -3.45
N GLU A 11 -0.51 13.95 -3.99
CA GLU A 11 -1.77 14.48 -3.50
C GLU A 11 -2.27 13.65 -2.31
N ASN A 12 -3.26 14.18 -1.59
CA ASN A 12 -3.95 13.41 -0.57
C ASN A 12 -4.66 12.21 -1.20
N ASP A 13 -4.82 11.13 -0.42
CA ASP A 13 -5.40 9.86 -0.84
C ASP A 13 -4.56 9.13 -1.91
N PHE A 14 -3.24 9.30 -1.88
CA PHE A 14 -2.34 8.65 -2.84
C PHE A 14 -2.38 7.11 -2.72
N TRP A 15 -2.22 6.46 -3.87
CA TRP A 15 -2.00 5.02 -3.98
C TRP A 15 -0.62 4.73 -4.57
N CYS A 16 0.17 3.87 -3.95
CA CYS A 16 1.49 3.50 -4.45
C CYS A 16 1.77 2.00 -4.35
N ASN A 17 1.98 1.36 -5.49
CA ASN A 17 2.57 0.03 -5.60
C ASN A 17 3.96 0.20 -6.24
N PRO A 18 5.02 0.47 -5.46
CA PRO A 18 6.29 0.90 -6.01
C PRO A 18 7.01 -0.23 -6.75
N PRO A 19 7.88 0.09 -7.72
CA PRO A 19 8.82 -0.89 -8.26
C PRO A 19 9.61 -1.55 -7.13
N PHE A 20 9.69 -2.87 -7.11
CA PHE A 20 10.22 -3.60 -5.95
C PHE A 20 11.67 -3.23 -5.60
N ASP A 21 12.48 -2.92 -6.60
CA ASP A 21 13.90 -2.54 -6.41
C ASP A 21 14.05 -1.11 -5.85
N LEU A 22 13.04 -0.26 -6.05
CA LEU A 22 13.04 1.14 -5.61
C LEU A 22 12.15 1.38 -4.38
N LYS A 23 11.49 0.35 -3.84
CA LYS A 23 10.49 0.46 -2.76
C LYS A 23 10.93 1.33 -1.59
N GLN A 24 12.19 1.26 -1.18
CA GLN A 24 12.69 2.04 -0.04
C GLN A 24 12.69 3.56 -0.31
N LEU A 25 12.94 3.99 -1.56
CA LEU A 25 12.86 5.41 -1.94
C LEU A 25 11.40 5.89 -1.87
N PHE A 26 10.47 5.09 -2.39
CA PHE A 26 9.04 5.39 -2.34
C PHE A 26 8.48 5.38 -0.92
N ILE A 27 8.95 4.50 -0.04
CA ILE A 27 8.55 4.48 1.37
C ILE A 27 8.98 5.78 2.07
N LYS A 28 10.23 6.23 1.83
CA LYS A 28 10.72 7.51 2.38
C LYS A 28 9.87 8.68 1.86
N LYS A 29 9.56 8.68 0.56
CA LYS A 29 8.67 9.68 -0.06
C LYS A 29 7.27 9.68 0.55
N ALA A 30 6.65 8.51 0.72
CA ALA A 30 5.33 8.38 1.35
C ALA A 30 5.33 8.94 2.78
N PHE A 31 6.40 8.69 3.54
CA PHE A 31 6.57 9.26 4.87
C PHE A 31 6.71 10.80 4.84
N GLU A 32 7.48 11.35 3.91
CA GLU A 32 7.61 12.81 3.72
C GLU A 32 6.28 13.46 3.36
N GLU A 33 5.53 12.85 2.43
CA GLU A 33 4.21 13.33 1.99
C GLU A 33 3.19 13.29 3.13
N ALA A 34 3.16 12.20 3.90
CA ALA A 34 2.34 12.10 5.10
C ALA A 34 2.65 13.21 6.11
N ARG A 35 3.93 13.49 6.35
CA ARG A 35 4.34 14.61 7.21
C ARG A 35 3.99 15.98 6.64
N ALA A 36 3.83 16.09 5.33
CA ALA A 36 3.38 17.30 4.66
C ALA A 36 1.86 17.47 4.63
N GLY A 37 1.10 16.55 5.23
CA GLY A 37 -0.37 16.62 5.30
C GLY A 37 -1.10 15.67 4.34
N ASN A 38 -0.38 14.94 3.49
CA ASN A 38 -0.96 14.11 2.44
C ASN A 38 -1.05 12.65 2.91
N SER A 39 -2.26 12.16 3.16
CA SER A 39 -2.48 10.75 3.52
C SER A 39 -2.47 9.85 2.29
N GLY A 40 -2.19 8.57 2.46
CA GLY A 40 -2.26 7.60 1.38
C GLY A 40 -1.88 6.19 1.80
N MET A 41 -1.91 5.28 0.83
CA MET A 41 -1.75 3.85 1.04
C MET A 41 -0.71 3.27 0.07
N MET A 42 0.10 2.36 0.58
CA MET A 42 1.05 1.58 -0.23
C MET A 42 0.73 0.09 -0.21
N LEU A 43 1.01 -0.60 -1.31
CA LEU A 43 1.14 -2.06 -1.34
C LEU A 43 2.63 -2.42 -1.27
N LEU A 44 3.04 -3.07 -0.19
CA LEU A 44 4.46 -3.43 0.03
C LEU A 44 4.64 -4.93 0.27
N PRO A 45 5.79 -5.52 -0.10
CA PRO A 45 6.17 -6.85 0.37
C PRO A 45 6.18 -6.89 1.90
N TYR A 46 5.45 -7.82 2.50
CA TYR A 46 5.33 -7.93 3.95
C TYR A 46 6.55 -8.66 4.53
N GLU A 47 7.53 -7.87 4.97
CA GLU A 47 8.85 -8.35 5.37
C GLU A 47 9.28 -7.83 6.76
N PRO A 48 8.50 -8.04 7.84
CA PRO A 48 8.78 -7.49 9.17
C PRO A 48 10.11 -7.95 9.77
N ALA A 49 10.68 -9.04 9.24
CA ALA A 49 11.97 -9.57 9.67
C ALA A 49 13.18 -8.83 9.08
N THR A 50 13.00 -7.93 8.11
CA THR A 50 14.10 -7.24 7.42
C THR A 50 14.48 -5.91 8.10
N GLY A 51 15.71 -5.45 7.88
CA GLY A 51 16.17 -4.16 8.41
C GLY A 51 15.38 -2.98 7.85
N TRP A 52 15.18 -2.96 6.53
CA TRP A 52 14.46 -1.87 5.86
C TRP A 52 13.02 -1.72 6.37
N TRP A 53 12.34 -2.82 6.68
CA TRP A 53 10.99 -2.77 7.21
C TRP A 53 10.98 -2.12 8.59
N ARG A 54 11.83 -2.60 9.51
CA ARG A 54 11.93 -2.04 10.86
C ARG A 54 12.35 -0.58 10.87
N GLU A 55 13.23 -0.21 9.94
CA GLU A 55 13.75 1.15 9.85
C GLU A 55 12.77 2.11 9.20
N LEU A 56 12.03 1.69 8.17
CA LEU A 56 11.26 2.61 7.33
C LEU A 56 9.75 2.53 7.59
N VAL A 57 9.24 1.40 8.07
CA VAL A 57 7.80 1.14 8.23
C VAL A 57 7.39 1.08 9.69
N ASP A 58 8.05 0.25 10.50
CA ASP A 58 7.65 0.06 11.90
C ASP A 58 7.87 1.35 12.72
N GLY A 59 6.84 1.79 13.43
CA GLY A 59 6.85 3.04 14.21
C GLY A 59 6.79 4.31 13.35
N LYS A 60 6.58 4.19 12.03
CA LYS A 60 6.49 5.30 11.08
C LYS A 60 5.18 5.30 10.30
N ALA A 61 4.77 4.13 9.80
CA ALA A 61 3.47 3.98 9.18
C ALA A 61 2.36 4.09 10.24
N THR A 62 1.22 4.64 9.85
CA THR A 62 0.05 4.80 10.72
C THR A 62 -0.61 3.47 11.03
N ALA A 63 -0.68 2.55 10.06
CA ALA A 63 -1.17 1.19 10.27
C ALA A 63 -0.67 0.24 9.18
N ILE A 64 -0.62 -1.05 9.51
CA ILE A 64 -0.36 -2.14 8.55
C ILE A 64 -1.61 -3.04 8.54
N TYR A 65 -2.22 -3.21 7.38
CA TYR A 65 -3.31 -4.17 7.19
C TYR A 65 -2.75 -5.48 6.65
N GLU A 66 -2.84 -6.52 7.49
CA GLU A 66 -2.28 -7.85 7.21
C GLU A 66 -3.36 -8.75 6.62
N PRO A 67 -3.27 -9.12 5.33
CA PRO A 67 -4.24 -10.04 4.75
C PRO A 67 -4.03 -11.47 5.26
N ASP A 68 -5.12 -12.23 5.37
CA ASP A 68 -5.15 -13.68 5.64
C ASP A 68 -4.58 -14.56 4.50
N GLY A 69 -3.86 -13.98 3.55
CA GLY A 69 -3.20 -14.70 2.48
C GLY A 69 -2.56 -13.78 1.44
N ARG A 70 -2.02 -14.38 0.38
CA ARG A 70 -1.22 -13.67 -0.63
C ARG A 70 -2.09 -13.10 -1.74
N TYR A 71 -1.76 -11.92 -2.22
CA TYR A 71 -2.37 -11.35 -3.42
C TYR A 71 -1.79 -11.99 -4.68
N ASN A 72 -2.66 -12.19 -5.67
CA ASN A 72 -2.24 -12.52 -7.01
C ASN A 72 -1.93 -11.22 -7.75
N PHE A 73 -0.76 -11.15 -8.39
CA PHE A 73 -0.41 -10.02 -9.24
C PHE A 73 -0.84 -10.31 -10.67
N TYR A 74 -1.47 -9.31 -11.29
CA TYR A 74 -1.89 -9.34 -12.69
C TYR A 74 -1.11 -8.29 -13.47
N ASP A 75 -1.03 -8.46 -14.78
CA ASP A 75 -0.59 -7.39 -15.66
C ASP A 75 -1.66 -6.30 -15.77
N ILE A 76 -1.32 -5.20 -16.47
CA ILE A 76 -2.22 -4.05 -16.65
C ILE A 76 -3.52 -4.45 -17.36
N ASP A 77 -3.50 -5.55 -18.11
CA ASP A 77 -4.70 -6.10 -18.75
C ASP A 77 -5.74 -6.68 -17.76
N GLY A 78 -5.38 -6.84 -16.48
CA GLY A 78 -6.24 -7.39 -15.44
C GLY A 78 -6.55 -8.89 -15.58
N VAL A 79 -5.95 -9.57 -16.56
CA VAL A 79 -6.24 -10.96 -16.91
C VAL A 79 -5.00 -11.83 -16.80
N THR A 80 -3.86 -11.35 -17.28
CA THR A 80 -2.62 -12.10 -17.31
C THR A 80 -2.02 -12.15 -15.91
N LYS A 81 -1.99 -13.35 -15.32
CA LYS A 81 -1.33 -13.57 -14.03
C LYS A 81 0.18 -13.44 -14.18
N LYS A 82 0.79 -12.60 -13.35
CA LYS A 82 2.25 -12.56 -13.20
C LYS A 82 2.70 -13.72 -12.31
N THR A 83 3.46 -14.64 -12.90
CA THR A 83 4.07 -15.78 -12.21
C THR A 83 5.44 -15.41 -11.64
N GLY A 84 5.84 -16.02 -10.52
CA GLY A 84 7.19 -15.88 -9.95
C GLY A 84 7.31 -14.89 -8.78
N VAL A 85 6.29 -14.09 -8.51
CA VAL A 85 6.24 -13.23 -7.33
C VAL A 85 5.79 -14.04 -6.12
N ASN A 86 6.73 -14.42 -5.25
CA ASN A 86 6.52 -15.36 -4.15
C ASN A 86 6.73 -14.73 -2.76
N PHE A 87 6.37 -13.46 -2.55
CA PHE A 87 6.35 -12.85 -1.22
C PHE A 87 4.91 -12.52 -0.76
N PRO A 88 4.63 -12.52 0.56
CA PRO A 88 3.40 -11.93 1.09
C PRO A 88 3.44 -10.40 0.91
N SER A 89 2.29 -9.75 0.87
CA SER A 89 2.20 -8.28 0.81
C SER A 89 1.16 -7.77 1.79
N ALA A 90 1.34 -6.53 2.24
CA ALA A 90 0.44 -5.86 3.16
C ALA A 90 0.11 -4.46 2.63
N PHE A 91 -1.04 -3.93 3.04
CA PHE A 91 -1.34 -2.52 2.82
C PHE A 91 -0.76 -1.70 3.97
N VAL A 92 -0.02 -0.66 3.65
CA VAL A 92 0.66 0.20 4.62
C VAL A 92 0.09 1.60 4.49
N LEU A 93 -0.59 2.04 5.55
CA LEU A 93 -1.28 3.32 5.64
C LEU A 93 -0.33 4.39 6.17
N TRP A 94 -0.32 5.53 5.49
CA TRP A 94 0.43 6.72 5.86
C TRP A 94 -0.56 7.86 6.06
N THR A 95 -0.51 8.49 7.23
CA THR A 95 -1.30 9.70 7.52
C THR A 95 -0.42 10.71 8.27
N PRO A 96 -0.81 11.98 8.35
CA PRO A 96 -0.08 12.99 9.14
C PRO A 96 0.03 12.66 10.63
N HIS A 97 -0.81 11.75 11.13
CA HIS A 97 -0.77 11.28 12.50
C HIS A 97 0.26 10.16 12.63
N PHE A 98 1.31 10.43 13.41
CA PHE A 98 2.33 9.45 13.74
C PHE A 98 2.06 8.85 15.11
N THR A 99 2.33 7.56 15.23
CA THR A 99 2.33 6.81 16.48
C THR A 99 3.70 6.15 16.60
N HIS A 100 4.30 6.14 17.80
CA HIS A 100 5.58 5.45 18.03
C HIS A 100 5.50 3.91 17.88
N TYR A 101 4.30 3.40 17.65
CA TYR A 101 3.99 2.02 17.38
C TYR A 101 3.08 1.96 16.15
N THR A 102 3.37 1.08 15.20
CA THR A 102 2.50 0.85 14.04
C THR A 102 1.55 -0.31 14.34
N PRO A 103 0.24 -0.07 14.55
CA PRO A 103 -0.73 -1.14 14.73
C PRO A 103 -0.79 -2.05 13.50
N LYS A 104 -0.85 -3.34 13.77
CA LYS A 104 -1.07 -4.39 12.77
C LYS A 104 -2.50 -4.88 12.87
N ILE A 105 -3.23 -4.76 11.77
CA ILE A 105 -4.66 -5.00 11.69
C ILE A 105 -4.87 -6.19 10.76
N PRO A 106 -5.01 -7.42 11.30
CA PRO A 106 -5.32 -8.58 10.47
C PRO A 106 -6.74 -8.46 9.92
N PHE A 107 -6.94 -8.89 8.69
CA PHE A 107 -8.26 -8.94 8.08
C PHE A 107 -8.41 -10.13 7.12
N SER A 108 -9.66 -10.57 6.96
CA SER A 108 -10.02 -11.60 5.99
C SER A 108 -10.31 -10.99 4.64
N ARG A 109 -9.68 -11.52 3.58
CA ARG A 109 -9.98 -11.07 2.22
C ARG A 109 -11.39 -11.51 1.83
N GLY A 110 -12.07 -10.72 1.00
CA GLY A 110 -13.48 -10.99 0.66
C GLY A 110 -14.48 -10.48 1.70
N VAL A 111 -14.03 -9.75 2.73
CA VAL A 111 -14.91 -9.11 3.73
C VAL A 111 -15.99 -8.23 3.11
N ALA A 112 -15.74 -7.66 1.93
CA ALA A 112 -16.75 -6.91 1.18
C ALA A 112 -17.95 -7.78 0.79
N ASP A 113 -17.70 -9.00 0.33
CA ASP A 113 -18.74 -9.96 -0.07
C ASP A 113 -19.53 -10.43 1.17
N GLU A 114 -18.82 -10.66 2.29
CA GLU A 114 -19.44 -11.02 3.58
C GLU A 114 -20.33 -9.90 4.14
N LEU A 115 -19.90 -8.65 4.00
CA LEU A 115 -20.65 -7.48 4.45
C LEU A 115 -21.70 -6.99 3.42
N GLY A 116 -21.85 -7.67 2.28
CA GLY A 116 -22.77 -7.28 1.21
C GLY A 116 -22.43 -5.93 0.54
N ILE A 117 -21.17 -5.48 0.64
CA ILE A 117 -20.71 -4.20 0.09
C ILE A 117 -20.33 -4.40 -1.38
N ASN A 118 -21.16 -3.89 -2.29
CA ASN A 118 -20.89 -3.93 -3.72
C ASN A 118 -20.12 -2.68 -4.20
N PHE A 119 -18.79 -2.76 -4.22
CA PHE A 119 -17.93 -1.68 -4.73
C PHE A 119 -18.04 -1.45 -6.25
N ARG A 120 -18.47 -2.46 -7.03
CA ARG A 120 -18.61 -2.33 -8.50
C ARG A 120 -19.76 -1.41 -8.89
N MET A 121 -20.79 -1.32 -8.07
CA MET A 121 -21.94 -0.45 -8.32
C MET A 121 -21.57 1.05 -8.21
N ARG A 122 -20.69 1.41 -7.27
CA ARG A 122 -20.28 2.81 -7.05
C ARG A 122 -19.32 3.38 -8.09
N LEU A 123 -18.58 2.54 -8.81
CA LEU A 123 -17.67 3.01 -9.87
C LEU A 123 -18.41 3.39 -11.17
N GLY A 124 -19.64 2.89 -11.37
CA GLY A 124 -20.47 3.23 -12.54
C GLY A 124 -21.21 4.57 -12.44
N GLU A 125 -21.28 5.16 -11.25
CA GLU A 125 -21.98 6.43 -11.00
C GLU A 125 -21.01 7.64 -10.99
N ALA A 126 -19.70 7.39 -11.06
CA ALA A 126 -18.65 8.41 -11.00
C ALA A 126 -17.88 8.59 -12.33
N ALA A 127 -18.48 8.19 -13.46
CA ALA A 127 -17.93 8.34 -14.81
C ALA A 127 -18.69 9.40 -15.62
#